data_AF-A0A368GJ86-F1
#
_entry.id   AF-A0A368GJ86-F1
#
_cell.length_a   1.000
_cell.length_b   1.000
_cell.length_c   1.000
_cell.angle_alpha   90.00
_cell.angle_beta   90.00
_cell.angle_gamma   90.00
#
_symmetry.space_group_name_H-M   'P 1'
#
loop_
_entity.id
_entity.type
_entity.pdbx_description
1 polymer ?
#
loop_
_entity_poly.entity_id
_entity_poly.type
_entity_poly.pdbx_seq_one_letter_code
_entity_poly.pdbx_strand_id
1 'polypeptide(L)'
;LKFQTSLGATPDKDTLVSEVQPSESIEHVCRIGDSASLDTIPAYCETLVGRLTIDHRSLNADLWKLYNVTNIFGNLIIRNSSWEGFSPLWKLREITNLEAYESALVVKSNERLKSIFMKDFSRISSDLPIRIENNQHLEMSSEECEKYQIYAHSDFRENKLDCSTVHIVRRTENNNLILFSSEDDVRQYWSGLRVHPIASILFLYTTFVNYARHRSNKYSIFRIS
;
A
#
# COMPACT_ATOMS: atom_id res chain seq x y z
N LEU A 1 44.45 -41.64 -46.60
CA LEU A 1 44.00 -41.89 -48.00
C LEU A 1 42.68 -42.67 -47.92
N LYS A 2 41.48 -42.24 -48.31
CA LYS A 2 40.88 -41.07 -48.96
C LYS A 2 39.68 -40.68 -48.07
N PHE A 3 39.51 -39.41 -47.73
CA PHE A 3 38.25 -38.89 -47.19
C PHE A 3 37.53 -38.16 -48.32
N GLN A 4 36.35 -38.68 -48.70
CA GLN A 4 35.37 -37.95 -49.50
C GLN A 4 34.52 -37.12 -48.54
N THR A 5 34.39 -35.81 -48.78
CA THR A 5 33.32 -35.01 -48.21
C THR A 5 32.93 -33.97 -49.23
N SER A 6 31.69 -34.10 -49.72
CA SER A 6 31.05 -33.28 -50.72
C SER A 6 30.61 -31.93 -50.14
N LEU A 7 30.89 -30.85 -50.87
CA LEU A 7 30.21 -29.56 -50.74
C LEU A 7 28.73 -29.71 -51.18
N GLY A 8 27.81 -29.20 -50.36
CA GLY A 8 26.40 -29.04 -50.68
C GLY A 8 25.84 -27.83 -49.93
N ALA A 9 25.28 -26.88 -50.68
CA ALA A 9 24.90 -25.52 -50.31
C ALA A 9 23.87 -25.37 -49.16
N THR A 10 23.94 -24.20 -48.50
CA THR A 10 22.97 -23.57 -47.58
C THR A 10 21.65 -23.20 -48.27
N PRO A 11 20.52 -23.11 -47.53
CA PRO A 11 20.14 -21.77 -47.04
C PRO A 11 19.59 -21.76 -45.60
N ASP A 12 19.75 -20.57 -45.00
CA ASP A 12 19.20 -20.12 -43.72
C ASP A 12 17.78 -20.59 -43.44
N LYS A 13 17.57 -20.97 -42.18
CA LYS A 13 16.23 -20.98 -41.57
C LYS A 13 16.32 -20.36 -40.18
N ASP A 14 16.63 -19.07 -40.17
CA ASP A 14 16.23 -18.19 -39.09
C ASP A 14 14.73 -18.36 -38.89
N THR A 15 14.39 -19.13 -37.85
CA THR A 15 13.02 -19.32 -37.43
C THR A 15 12.63 -18.04 -36.72
N LEU A 16 12.00 -17.17 -37.50
CA LEU A 16 11.21 -16.03 -37.08
C LEU A 16 10.52 -16.34 -35.75
N VAL A 17 11.05 -15.75 -34.67
CA VAL A 17 10.26 -15.50 -33.47
C VAL A 17 9.07 -14.70 -33.96
N SER A 18 7.90 -15.34 -33.95
CA SER A 18 6.63 -14.69 -34.26
C SER A 18 6.55 -13.45 -33.37
N GLU A 19 6.61 -12.28 -34.01
CA GLU A 19 6.19 -11.02 -33.44
C GLU A 19 4.84 -11.27 -32.78
N VAL A 20 4.83 -11.28 -31.45
CA VAL A 20 3.60 -11.33 -30.67
C VAL A 20 2.86 -10.07 -31.07
N GLN A 21 1.83 -10.24 -31.90
CA GLN A 21 0.92 -9.14 -32.22
C GLN A 21 0.34 -8.65 -30.90
N PRO A 22 0.41 -7.35 -30.57
CA PRO A 22 -0.31 -6.79 -29.43
C PRO A 22 -1.79 -6.66 -29.83
N SER A 23 -2.46 -7.78 -30.09
CA SER A 23 -3.82 -7.81 -30.66
C SER A 23 -4.89 -8.13 -29.62
N GLU A 24 -4.67 -7.76 -28.37
CA GLU A 24 -5.73 -7.54 -27.40
C GLU A 24 -5.32 -6.30 -26.59
N SER A 25 -5.79 -5.12 -27.02
CA SER A 25 -5.95 -4.04 -26.06
C SER A 25 -6.94 -4.56 -25.04
N ILE A 26 -6.45 -4.96 -23.87
CA ILE A 26 -7.33 -5.30 -22.74
C ILE A 26 -8.25 -4.10 -22.57
N GLU A 27 -9.53 -4.30 -22.86
CA GLU A 27 -10.53 -3.24 -22.90
C GLU A 27 -10.46 -2.45 -21.59
N HIS A 28 -10.56 -1.12 -21.66
CA HIS A 28 -10.53 -0.22 -20.50
C HIS A 28 -9.23 -0.15 -19.67
N VAL A 29 -8.11 -0.67 -20.17
CA VAL A 29 -6.78 -0.43 -19.58
C VAL A 29 -6.14 0.84 -20.15
N CYS A 30 -5.87 1.82 -19.29
CA CYS A 30 -5.26 3.09 -19.65
C CYS A 30 -3.84 3.20 -19.10
N ARG A 31 -2.87 3.28 -20.00
CA ARG A 31 -1.45 3.53 -19.65
C ARG A 31 -1.20 5.03 -19.60
N ILE A 32 -0.91 5.54 -18.41
CA ILE A 32 -0.75 6.99 -18.14
C ILE A 32 0.72 7.39 -17.93
N GLY A 33 1.63 6.41 -17.90
CA GLY A 33 3.09 6.64 -17.80
C GLY A 33 3.54 7.09 -16.40
N ASP A 34 4.74 7.68 -16.33
CA ASP A 34 5.44 7.96 -15.07
C ASP A 34 4.91 9.19 -14.31
N SER A 35 4.07 10.01 -14.96
CA SER A 35 3.47 11.18 -14.34
C SER A 35 2.27 11.67 -15.16
N ALA A 36 1.08 11.46 -14.64
CA ALA A 36 -0.16 11.96 -15.21
C ALA A 36 -0.98 12.76 -14.18
N SER A 37 -1.76 13.70 -14.69
CA SER A 37 -2.75 14.45 -13.94
C SER A 37 -4.17 14.08 -14.38
N LEU A 38 -5.16 14.44 -13.56
CA LEU A 38 -6.55 14.02 -13.76
C LEU A 38 -7.14 14.43 -15.12
N ASP A 39 -6.73 15.57 -15.66
CA ASP A 39 -7.13 16.08 -16.98
C ASP A 39 -6.61 15.19 -18.13
N THR A 40 -5.46 14.54 -17.96
CA THR A 40 -4.82 13.70 -18.97
C THR A 40 -5.35 12.26 -19.02
N ILE A 41 -6.11 11.83 -18.01
CA ILE A 41 -6.68 10.48 -17.98
C ILE A 41 -7.78 10.36 -19.06
N PRO A 42 -7.76 9.32 -19.91
CA PRO A 42 -8.86 9.02 -20.81
C PRO A 42 -10.18 8.77 -20.06
N ALA A 43 -11.29 8.97 -20.75
CA ALA A 43 -12.59 8.58 -20.22
C ALA A 43 -12.72 7.05 -20.16
N TYR A 44 -13.57 6.55 -19.25
CA TYR A 44 -13.96 5.14 -19.16
C TYR A 44 -12.81 4.14 -18.89
N CYS A 45 -11.74 4.58 -18.26
CA CYS A 45 -10.71 3.68 -17.74
C CYS A 45 -11.25 2.87 -16.56
N GLU A 46 -11.05 1.56 -16.60
CA GLU A 46 -11.30 0.67 -15.46
C GLU A 46 -10.00 0.34 -14.74
N THR A 47 -8.89 0.26 -15.48
CA THR A 47 -7.56 0.01 -14.94
C THR A 47 -6.61 1.11 -15.37
N LEU A 48 -5.92 1.72 -14.40
CA LEU A 48 -4.83 2.67 -14.67
C LEU A 48 -3.48 1.97 -14.48
N VAL A 49 -2.55 2.22 -15.40
CA VAL A 49 -1.16 1.75 -15.31
C VAL A 49 -0.23 2.95 -15.40
N GLY A 50 0.43 3.28 -14.30
CA GLY A 50 1.32 4.43 -14.16
C GLY A 50 1.09 5.23 -12.87
N ARG A 51 1.61 6.46 -12.84
CA ARG A 51 1.55 7.36 -11.68
C ARG A 51 0.51 8.46 -11.89
N LEU A 52 -0.54 8.42 -11.09
CA LEU A 52 -1.57 9.47 -11.06
C LEU A 52 -1.29 10.45 -9.91
N THR A 53 -1.12 11.73 -10.24
CA THR A 53 -1.03 12.82 -9.27
C THR A 53 -2.26 13.72 -9.34
N ILE A 54 -2.85 13.97 -8.18
CA ILE A 54 -4.00 14.84 -7.99
C ILE A 54 -3.57 15.95 -7.04
N ASP A 55 -3.61 17.18 -7.54
CA ASP A 55 -3.12 18.36 -6.84
C ASP A 55 -4.05 19.57 -7.02
N HIS A 56 -3.62 20.75 -6.56
CA HIS A 56 -4.34 22.01 -6.70
C HIS A 56 -4.73 22.38 -8.15
N ARG A 57 -4.07 21.80 -9.17
CA ARG A 57 -4.38 22.03 -10.58
C ARG A 57 -5.45 21.07 -11.10
N SER A 58 -5.74 20.00 -10.36
CA SER A 58 -6.77 19.03 -10.75
C SER A 58 -8.16 19.63 -10.57
N LEU A 59 -8.90 19.73 -11.66
CA LEU A 59 -10.24 20.32 -11.68
C LEU A 59 -11.27 19.32 -11.16
N ASN A 60 -12.20 19.78 -10.33
CA ASN A 60 -13.33 18.95 -9.87
C ASN A 60 -14.19 18.44 -11.04
N ALA A 61 -14.21 19.17 -12.16
CA ALA A 61 -14.92 18.77 -13.37
C ALA A 61 -14.35 17.51 -14.04
N ASP A 62 -13.13 17.08 -13.71
CA ASP A 62 -12.50 15.87 -14.27
C ASP A 62 -12.65 14.64 -13.35
N LEU A 63 -13.23 14.78 -12.16
CA LEU A 63 -13.34 13.70 -11.16
C LEU A 63 -14.09 12.48 -11.66
N TRP A 64 -15.06 12.69 -12.54
CA TRP A 64 -15.89 11.62 -13.09
C TRP A 64 -15.07 10.58 -13.86
N LYS A 65 -13.87 10.92 -14.34
CA LYS A 65 -12.95 9.99 -15.01
C LYS A 65 -12.51 8.84 -14.09
N LEU A 66 -12.57 9.04 -12.77
CA LEU A 66 -12.19 8.05 -11.78
C LEU A 66 -13.35 7.14 -11.35
N TYR A 67 -14.60 7.47 -11.69
CA TYR A 67 -15.79 6.75 -11.20
C TYR A 67 -15.86 5.29 -11.65
N ASN A 68 -15.15 4.94 -12.73
CA ASN A 68 -15.08 3.58 -13.26
C ASN A 68 -13.77 2.87 -12.94
N VAL A 69 -12.79 3.56 -12.35
CA VAL A 69 -11.50 2.96 -12.03
C VAL A 69 -11.67 1.98 -10.88
N THR A 70 -11.28 0.73 -11.13
CA THR A 70 -11.30 -0.39 -10.18
C THR A 70 -9.91 -0.77 -9.72
N ASN A 71 -8.90 -0.63 -10.58
CA ASN A 71 -7.52 -1.01 -10.29
C ASN A 71 -6.54 0.11 -10.68
N ILE A 72 -5.51 0.30 -9.87
CA ILE A 72 -4.35 1.15 -10.18
C ILE A 72 -3.08 0.31 -10.01
N PHE A 73 -2.33 0.15 -11.10
CA PHE A 73 -0.99 -0.41 -11.10
C PHE A 73 0.03 0.73 -11.18
N GLY A 74 0.63 1.09 -10.04
CA GLY A 74 1.53 2.23 -9.89
C GLY A 74 1.17 3.05 -8.65
N ASN A 75 1.37 4.38 -8.69
CA ASN A 75 1.09 5.25 -7.55
C ASN A 75 -0.19 6.09 -7.75
N LEU A 76 -0.91 6.27 -6.66
CA LEU A 76 -1.90 7.33 -6.49
C LEU A 76 -1.39 8.35 -5.48
N ILE A 77 -1.14 9.57 -5.94
CA ILE A 77 -0.62 10.67 -5.11
C ILE A 77 -1.67 11.79 -5.06
N ILE A 78 -2.21 12.08 -3.88
CA ILE A 78 -3.20 13.14 -3.67
C ILE A 78 -2.59 14.15 -2.70
N ARG A 79 -2.21 15.33 -3.20
CA ARG A 79 -1.48 16.32 -2.40
C ARG A 79 -1.90 17.75 -2.68
N ASN A 80 -2.01 18.58 -1.65
CA ASN A 80 -2.37 19.99 -1.81
C ASN A 80 -3.62 20.18 -2.70
N SER A 81 -4.58 19.24 -2.63
CA SER A 81 -5.79 19.27 -3.45
C SER A 81 -6.95 19.94 -2.73
N SER A 82 -7.97 20.34 -3.49
CA SER A 82 -9.22 20.87 -2.96
C SER A 82 -10.28 19.79 -2.71
N TRP A 83 -9.89 18.51 -2.76
CA TRP A 83 -10.79 17.37 -2.58
C TRP A 83 -11.30 17.27 -1.15
N GLU A 84 -12.59 16.97 -1.02
CA GLU A 84 -13.20 16.72 0.29
C GLU A 84 -13.21 15.25 0.68
N GLY A 85 -13.11 14.33 -0.29
CA GLY A 85 -13.03 12.91 0.00
C GLY A 85 -12.85 12.02 -1.21
N PHE A 86 -12.77 10.72 -0.96
CA PHE A 86 -12.47 9.68 -1.96
C PHE A 86 -13.72 9.11 -2.64
N SER A 87 -14.87 9.78 -2.55
CA SER A 87 -16.09 9.34 -3.25
C SER A 87 -15.94 9.17 -4.77
N PRO A 88 -15.06 9.90 -5.49
CA PRO A 88 -14.80 9.60 -6.90
C PRO A 88 -14.16 8.22 -7.15
N LEU A 89 -13.51 7.65 -6.13
CA LEU A 89 -12.83 6.35 -6.18
C LEU A 89 -13.71 5.24 -5.60
N TRP A 90 -15.03 5.39 -5.62
CA TRP A 90 -15.94 4.46 -4.94
C TRP A 90 -15.88 3.01 -5.45
N LYS A 91 -15.48 2.80 -6.71
CA LYS A 91 -15.26 1.47 -7.31
C LYS A 91 -13.82 0.96 -7.14
N LEU A 92 -12.90 1.77 -6.63
CA LEU A 92 -11.50 1.39 -6.50
C LEU A 92 -11.37 0.23 -5.51
N ARG A 93 -10.81 -0.88 -5.98
CA ARG A 93 -10.63 -2.12 -5.21
C ARG A 93 -9.18 -2.33 -4.83
N GLU A 94 -8.28 -2.08 -5.77
CA GLU A 94 -6.86 -2.39 -5.63
C GLU A 94 -5.94 -1.25 -6.09
N ILE A 95 -4.89 -0.99 -5.30
CA ILE A 95 -3.75 -0.18 -5.70
C ILE A 95 -2.49 -1.00 -5.46
N THR A 96 -1.75 -1.32 -6.51
CA THR A 96 -0.53 -2.12 -6.41
C THR A 96 0.61 -1.38 -7.08
N ASN A 97 1.66 -1.07 -6.31
CA ASN A 97 2.93 -0.58 -6.82
C ASN A 97 4.01 -1.65 -6.64
N LEU A 98 4.69 -1.96 -7.73
CA LEU A 98 5.79 -2.94 -7.75
C LEU A 98 7.16 -2.27 -7.75
N GLU A 99 7.21 -0.93 -7.81
CA GLU A 99 8.46 -0.18 -7.74
C GLU A 99 9.04 -0.22 -6.32
N ALA A 100 10.34 -0.52 -6.24
CA ALA A 100 11.08 -0.55 -4.99
C ALA A 100 11.19 0.87 -4.40
N TYR A 101 11.16 0.96 -3.07
CA TYR A 101 11.26 2.20 -2.32
C TYR A 101 10.15 3.22 -2.62
N GLU A 102 9.00 2.75 -3.08
CA GLU A 102 7.84 3.58 -3.33
C GLU A 102 6.59 3.11 -2.59
N SER A 103 5.72 4.07 -2.25
CA SER A 103 4.38 3.82 -1.71
C SER A 103 3.36 3.78 -2.86
N ALA A 104 2.38 2.88 -2.78
CA ALA A 104 1.27 2.83 -3.73
C ALA A 104 0.27 3.99 -3.54
N LEU A 105 0.08 4.45 -2.31
CA LEU A 105 -0.83 5.55 -1.97
C LEU A 105 -0.15 6.59 -1.09
N VAL A 106 -0.22 7.86 -1.51
CA VAL A 106 0.25 9.02 -0.73
C VAL A 106 -0.84 10.08 -0.69
N VAL A 107 -1.29 10.45 0.50
CA VAL A 107 -2.32 11.45 0.75
C VAL A 107 -1.77 12.49 1.71
N LYS A 108 -1.45 13.69 1.20
CA LYS A 108 -0.69 14.67 1.98
C LYS A 108 -1.21 16.10 1.86
N SER A 109 -1.33 16.79 2.99
CA SER A 109 -1.54 18.24 2.99
C SER A 109 -2.78 18.69 2.21
N ASN A 110 -3.87 17.93 2.31
CA ASN A 110 -5.15 18.28 1.69
C ASN A 110 -6.03 18.98 2.72
N GLU A 111 -6.06 20.32 2.68
CA GLU A 111 -6.73 21.15 3.68
C GLU A 111 -8.22 20.82 3.84
N ARG A 112 -8.90 20.47 2.74
CA ARG A 112 -10.36 20.23 2.74
C ARG A 112 -10.75 18.76 2.89
N LEU A 113 -9.78 17.85 2.95
CA LEU A 113 -10.04 16.42 2.98
C LEU A 113 -10.64 16.00 4.32
N LYS A 114 -11.85 15.44 4.28
CA LYS A 114 -12.61 15.02 5.47
C LYS A 114 -12.67 13.50 5.62
N SER A 115 -12.65 12.76 4.51
CA SER A 115 -12.77 11.30 4.52
C SER A 115 -11.98 10.67 3.38
N ILE A 116 -11.32 9.55 3.66
CA ILE A 116 -10.68 8.68 2.66
C ILE A 116 -11.44 7.37 2.49
N PHE A 117 -12.72 7.33 2.84
CA PHE A 117 -13.54 6.13 2.72
C PHE A 117 -13.61 5.64 1.27
N MET A 118 -13.36 4.35 1.07
CA MET A 118 -13.57 3.65 -0.19
C MET A 118 -14.39 2.40 0.08
N LYS A 119 -15.53 2.27 -0.61
CA LYS A 119 -16.55 1.26 -0.30
C LYS A 119 -16.06 -0.17 -0.57
N ASP A 120 -15.53 -0.39 -1.76
CA ASP A 120 -15.18 -1.73 -2.28
C ASP A 120 -13.67 -2.02 -2.19
N PHE A 121 -12.96 -1.23 -1.39
CA PHE A 121 -11.52 -1.31 -1.26
C PHE A 121 -11.08 -2.58 -0.52
N SER A 122 -10.17 -3.34 -1.12
CA SER A 122 -9.74 -4.65 -0.62
C SER A 122 -8.23 -4.84 -0.50
N ARG A 123 -7.41 -4.02 -1.17
CA ARG A 123 -5.94 -4.20 -1.13
C ARG A 123 -5.15 -2.96 -1.55
N ILE A 124 -4.16 -2.55 -0.75
CA ILE A 124 -3.03 -1.74 -1.22
C ILE A 124 -1.73 -2.49 -0.97
N SER A 125 -0.91 -2.63 -2.01
CA SER A 125 0.37 -3.33 -1.94
C SER A 125 1.49 -2.44 -2.49
N SER A 126 2.54 -2.24 -1.70
CA SER A 126 3.77 -1.54 -2.10
C SER A 126 4.94 -1.90 -1.19
N ASP A 127 6.16 -1.55 -1.60
CA ASP A 127 7.38 -1.76 -0.80
C ASP A 127 7.39 -0.87 0.45
N LEU A 128 7.00 0.40 0.30
CA LEU A 128 6.84 1.33 1.43
C LEU A 128 5.40 1.37 1.94
N PRO A 129 5.18 1.70 3.23
CA PRO A 129 3.85 1.95 3.76
C PRO A 129 3.11 3.04 2.96
N ILE A 130 1.79 2.93 2.87
CA ILE A 130 0.96 4.04 2.44
C ILE A 130 1.11 5.20 3.43
N ARG A 131 1.08 6.43 2.92
CA ARG A 131 1.31 7.62 3.74
C ARG A 131 0.09 8.51 3.71
N ILE A 132 -0.52 8.75 4.86
CA ILE A 132 -1.66 9.63 5.00
C ILE A 132 -1.29 10.64 6.08
N GLU A 133 -0.89 11.85 5.66
CA GLU A 133 -0.31 12.81 6.58
C GLU A 133 -0.75 14.26 6.36
N ASN A 134 -0.81 15.02 7.45
CA ASN A 134 -1.01 16.47 7.45
C ASN A 134 -2.36 16.89 6.84
N ASN A 135 -3.44 16.12 7.06
CA ASN A 135 -4.79 16.46 6.62
C ASN A 135 -5.64 16.87 7.83
N GLN A 136 -5.68 18.18 8.11
CA GLN A 136 -6.19 18.76 9.37
C GLN A 136 -7.69 18.52 9.64
N HIS A 137 -8.46 18.17 8.61
CA HIS A 137 -9.89 17.88 8.73
C HIS A 137 -10.23 16.40 8.52
N LEU A 138 -9.22 15.56 8.24
CA LEU A 138 -9.43 14.15 7.97
C LEU A 138 -9.69 13.39 9.28
N GLU A 139 -10.89 12.83 9.37
CA GLU A 139 -11.33 11.99 10.47
C GLU A 139 -11.78 10.64 9.92
N MET A 140 -11.41 9.57 10.60
CA MET A 140 -11.81 8.22 10.24
C MET A 140 -12.42 7.53 11.46
N SER A 141 -13.45 6.74 11.21
CA SER A 141 -13.99 5.83 12.21
C SER A 141 -13.02 4.68 12.50
N SER A 142 -13.19 4.04 13.66
CA SER A 142 -12.39 2.87 14.03
C SER A 142 -12.53 1.72 13.02
N GLU A 143 -13.71 1.53 12.43
CA GLU A 143 -13.96 0.51 11.40
C GLU A 143 -13.16 0.80 10.12
N GLU A 144 -13.08 2.07 9.70
CA GLU A 144 -12.28 2.47 8.55
C GLU A 144 -10.79 2.25 8.81
N CYS A 145 -10.31 2.65 10.00
CA CYS A 145 -8.93 2.41 10.39
C CYS A 145 -8.57 0.92 10.39
N GLU A 146 -9.44 0.06 10.92
CA GLU A 146 -9.23 -1.38 10.92
C GLU A 146 -9.09 -1.93 9.49
N LYS A 147 -9.95 -1.48 8.56
CA LYS A 147 -9.83 -1.86 7.14
C LYS A 147 -8.48 -1.47 6.55
N TYR A 148 -8.02 -0.23 6.77
CA TYR A 148 -6.71 0.19 6.28
C TYR A 148 -5.56 -0.60 6.90
N GLN A 149 -5.65 -0.98 8.17
CA GLN A 149 -4.63 -1.79 8.85
C GLN A 149 -4.61 -3.24 8.36
N ILE A 150 -5.76 -3.81 7.96
CA ILE A 150 -5.86 -5.16 7.39
C ILE A 150 -5.36 -5.18 5.94
N TYR A 151 -5.74 -4.19 5.14
CA TYR A 151 -5.53 -4.21 3.69
C TYR A 151 -4.26 -3.49 3.22
N ALA A 152 -3.58 -2.75 4.10
CA ALA A 152 -2.39 -1.99 3.76
C ALA A 152 -1.42 -1.87 4.96
N HIS A 153 -0.12 -1.89 4.67
CA HIS A 153 0.88 -1.36 5.60
C HIS A 153 0.79 0.17 5.56
N SER A 154 0.41 0.81 6.67
CA SER A 154 0.00 2.23 6.67
C SER A 154 0.72 3.07 7.73
N ASP A 155 0.93 4.35 7.40
CA ASP A 155 1.54 5.37 8.25
C ASP A 155 0.64 6.62 8.25
N PHE A 156 -0.01 6.88 9.39
CA PHE A 156 -0.92 8.01 9.61
C PHE A 156 -0.27 9.00 10.57
N ARG A 157 -0.14 10.27 10.17
CA ARG A 157 0.49 11.32 10.99
C ARG A 157 -0.15 12.68 10.79
N GLU A 158 -0.32 13.43 11.88
CA GLU A 158 -0.71 14.84 11.81
C GLU A 158 -2.06 15.06 11.08
N ASN A 159 -2.96 14.08 11.09
CA ASN A 159 -4.35 14.25 10.67
C ASN A 159 -5.21 14.70 11.86
N LYS A 160 -6.49 15.08 11.61
CA LYS A 160 -7.41 15.42 12.72
C LYS A 160 -7.52 14.27 13.72
N LEU A 161 -7.63 13.06 13.19
CA LEU A 161 -7.59 11.81 13.95
C LEU A 161 -6.77 10.80 13.15
N ASP A 162 -5.58 10.49 13.65
CA ASP A 162 -4.75 9.42 13.10
C ASP A 162 -5.29 8.05 13.52
N CYS A 163 -5.20 7.06 12.63
CA CYS A 163 -5.40 5.68 13.02
C CYS A 163 -4.27 5.29 13.96
N SER A 164 -4.53 5.27 15.26
CA SER A 164 -3.58 4.73 16.23
C SER A 164 -3.30 3.27 15.88
N THR A 165 -2.04 2.88 16.00
CA THR A 165 -1.64 1.49 15.77
C THR A 165 -2.35 0.66 16.83
N VAL A 166 -3.43 -0.03 16.46
CA VAL A 166 -4.02 -1.05 17.30
C VAL A 166 -2.95 -2.14 17.38
N HIS A 167 -2.25 -2.21 18.51
CA HIS A 167 -1.30 -3.28 18.76
C HIS A 167 -2.09 -4.56 18.94
N ILE A 168 -2.37 -5.26 17.85
CA ILE A 168 -2.95 -6.59 17.87
C ILE A 168 -1.92 -7.55 18.48
N VAL A 169 -1.88 -7.63 19.81
CA VAL A 169 -1.09 -8.64 20.53
C VAL A 169 -1.84 -9.96 20.44
N ARG A 170 -1.53 -10.77 19.42
CA ARG A 170 -2.08 -12.13 19.30
C ARG A 170 -1.49 -13.01 20.40
N ARG A 171 -2.30 -13.41 21.38
CA ARG A 171 -1.99 -14.51 22.29
C ARG A 171 -2.85 -15.72 21.92
N THR A 172 -2.22 -16.81 21.50
CA THR A 172 -2.87 -18.12 21.39
C THR A 172 -2.81 -18.81 22.74
N GLU A 173 -3.80 -18.56 23.60
CA GLU A 173 -4.16 -19.50 24.66
C GLU A 173 -5.57 -20.01 24.32
N ASN A 174 -5.67 -21.29 23.95
CA ASN A 174 -6.92 -22.00 23.65
C ASN A 174 -7.70 -21.56 22.40
N ASN A 175 -7.03 -21.13 21.32
CA ASN A 175 -7.64 -20.70 20.04
C ASN A 175 -8.56 -19.47 20.10
N ASN A 176 -8.66 -18.76 21.23
CA ASN A 176 -9.39 -17.51 21.32
C ASN A 176 -8.45 -16.32 21.11
N LEU A 177 -8.77 -15.48 20.14
CA LEU A 177 -8.02 -14.27 19.83
C LEU A 177 -8.44 -13.15 20.80
N ILE A 178 -7.51 -12.68 21.63
CA ILE A 178 -7.72 -11.46 22.43
C ILE A 178 -7.10 -10.29 21.66
N LEU A 179 -7.92 -9.30 21.33
CA LEU A 179 -7.51 -8.06 20.69
C LEU A 179 -7.33 -6.99 21.77
N PHE A 180 -6.19 -6.31 21.77
CA PHE A 180 -5.93 -5.16 22.63
C PHE A 180 -5.92 -3.90 21.78
N SER A 181 -6.67 -2.88 22.20
CA SER A 181 -6.80 -1.63 21.45
C SER A 181 -5.75 -0.59 21.84
N SER A 182 -5.13 -0.75 23.01
CA SER A 182 -4.12 0.16 23.53
C SER A 182 -3.07 -0.54 24.42
N GLU A 183 -1.94 0.12 24.68
CA GLU A 183 -0.97 -0.33 25.69
C GLU A 183 -1.60 -0.38 27.10
N ASP A 184 -2.56 0.49 27.39
CA ASP A 184 -3.25 0.52 28.67
C ASP A 184 -4.15 -0.70 28.85
N ASP A 185 -4.81 -1.18 27.78
CA ASP A 185 -5.59 -2.43 27.82
C ASP A 185 -4.68 -3.62 28.14
N VAL A 186 -3.48 -3.65 27.54
CA VAL A 186 -2.48 -4.68 27.82
C VAL A 186 -2.08 -4.61 29.30
N ARG A 187 -1.71 -3.43 29.80
CA ARG A 187 -1.33 -3.23 31.21
C ARG A 187 -2.45 -3.63 32.16
N GLN A 188 -3.68 -3.22 31.88
CA GLN A 188 -4.84 -3.50 32.71
C GLN A 188 -5.16 -4.99 32.74
N TYR A 189 -5.11 -5.67 31.60
CA TYR A 189 -5.27 -7.12 31.52
C TYR A 189 -4.22 -7.86 32.35
N TRP A 190 -2.94 -7.51 32.23
CA TRP A 190 -1.88 -8.13 33.02
C TRP A 190 -1.97 -7.80 34.51
N SER A 191 -2.46 -6.62 34.88
CA SER A 191 -2.68 -6.23 36.28
C SER A 191 -3.79 -7.04 36.97
N GLY A 192 -4.75 -7.55 36.19
CA GLY A 192 -5.86 -8.38 36.68
C GLY A 192 -5.49 -9.86 36.86
N LEU A 193 -4.46 -10.36 36.17
CA LEU A 193 -3.95 -11.71 36.38
C LEU A 193 -3.10 -11.73 37.66
N ARG A 194 -3.60 -12.40 38.72
CA ARG A 194 -2.78 -12.77 39.89
C ARG A 194 -1.75 -13.82 39.47
N VAL A 195 -0.70 -13.40 38.76
CA VAL A 195 0.43 -14.26 38.46
C VAL A 195 1.33 -14.29 39.70
N HIS A 196 1.60 -15.50 40.20
CA HIS A 196 2.52 -15.71 41.32
C HIS A 196 3.85 -15.00 41.06
N PRO A 197 4.43 -14.25 42.03
CA PRO A 197 5.52 -13.27 41.81
C PRO A 197 6.82 -13.85 41.22
N ILE A 198 6.98 -15.16 41.16
CA ILE A 198 8.18 -15.83 40.65
C ILE A 198 8.12 -16.01 39.12
N ALA A 199 6.93 -16.10 38.52
CA ALA A 199 6.78 -16.28 37.07
C ALA A 199 6.81 -14.96 36.27
N SER A 200 6.47 -13.83 36.90
CA SER A 200 6.34 -12.53 36.25
C SER A 200 7.69 -11.90 35.85
N ILE A 201 8.77 -12.22 36.57
CA ILE A 201 10.09 -11.61 36.32
C ILE A 201 10.78 -12.27 35.10
N LEU A 202 10.70 -13.59 34.96
CA LEU A 202 11.30 -14.29 33.82
C LEU A 202 10.61 -13.98 32.48
N PHE A 203 9.29 -13.73 32.49
CA PHE A 203 8.53 -13.45 31.26
C PHE A 203 8.65 -12.00 30.79
N LEU A 204 8.74 -11.04 31.73
CA LEU A 204 9.08 -9.66 31.37
C LEU A 204 10.48 -9.58 30.77
N TYR A 205 11.44 -10.36 31.27
CA TYR A 205 12.80 -10.38 30.73
C TYR A 205 12.87 -10.92 29.29
N THR A 206 12.17 -12.01 28.97
CA THR A 206 12.16 -12.55 27.59
C THR A 206 11.40 -11.68 26.61
N THR A 207 10.29 -11.06 27.03
CA THR A 207 9.51 -10.16 26.17
C THR A 207 10.26 -8.85 25.92
N PHE A 208 10.93 -8.29 26.93
CA PHE A 208 11.74 -7.07 26.78
C PHE A 208 13.03 -7.32 25.99
N VAL A 209 13.69 -8.47 26.16
CA VAL A 209 14.87 -8.86 25.37
C VAL A 209 14.50 -9.11 23.91
N ASN A 210 13.37 -9.75 23.61
CA ASN A 210 12.91 -9.92 22.23
C ASN A 210 12.46 -8.60 21.60
N TYR A 211 11.85 -7.70 22.37
CA TYR A 211 11.51 -6.35 21.94
C TYR A 211 12.76 -5.49 21.64
N ALA A 212 13.78 -5.55 22.49
CA ALA A 212 15.06 -4.86 22.27
C ALA A 212 15.84 -5.43 21.06
N ARG A 213 15.79 -6.76 20.87
CA ARG A 213 16.42 -7.43 19.72
C ARG A 213 15.75 -7.06 18.39
N HIS A 214 14.43 -6.86 18.38
CA HIS A 214 13.71 -6.42 17.19
C HIS A 214 13.94 -4.93 16.87
N ARG A 215 14.30 -4.10 17.86
CA ARG A 215 14.64 -2.69 17.67
C ARG A 215 16.09 -2.48 17.21
N SER A 216 17.02 -3.39 17.55
CA SER A 216 18.43 -3.32 17.14
C SER A 216 18.70 -3.62 15.65
N ASN A 217 17.73 -4.15 14.91
CA ASN A 217 17.85 -4.38 13.45
C ASN A 217 17.42 -3.18 12.59
N LYS A 218 17.06 -2.05 13.23
CA LYS A 218 16.92 -0.76 12.56
C LYS A 218 17.97 0.18 13.16
N TYR A 219 18.94 0.56 12.34
CA TYR A 219 20.03 1.54 12.55
C TYR A 219 21.42 0.99 12.98
N SER A 220 22.31 1.01 11.98
CA SER A 220 23.70 1.49 12.04
C SER A 220 24.84 0.47 12.09
N ILE A 221 25.37 0.21 10.90
CA ILE A 221 26.80 0.05 10.62
C ILE A 221 27.53 1.27 11.20
N PHE A 222 28.34 1.08 12.25
CA PHE A 222 29.43 2.00 12.59
C PHE A 222 30.75 1.32 12.21
N ARG A 223 31.43 1.90 11.23
CA ARG A 223 32.79 1.54 10.84
C ARG A 223 33.73 2.45 11.61
N ILE A 224 34.46 1.90 12.58
CA ILE A 224 35.54 2.59 13.27
C ILE A 224 36.80 2.45 12.40
N SER A 225 37.39 3.58 12.03
CA SER A 225 38.78 3.73 11.58
C SER A 225 39.50 4.61 12.61
#